data_AF-A0A921MYT4-F1
#
_entry.id   AF-A0A921MYT4-F1
#
_cell.length_a   1.000
_cell.length_b   1.000
_cell.length_c   1.000
_cell.angle_alpha   90.00
_cell.angle_beta   90.00
_cell.angle_gamma   90.00
#
_symmetry.space_group_name_H-M   'P 1'
#
loop_
_entity.id
_entity.type
_entity.pdbx_description
1 polymer ?
#
loop_
_entity_poly.entity_id
_entity_poly.type
_entity_poly.pdbx_seq_one_letter_code
_entity_poly.pdbx_strand_id
1 'polypeptide(L)' 'MSPQVNLTLDPAFRVAPVRRRTFGAFVEHLGRCVYTGIYEPDHPSADEDGFRKDVLELTRELGVSSVRYP' A
#
# COMPACT_ATOMS: atom_id res chain seq x y z
N MET A 1 -30.38 24.61 -5.62
CA MET A 1 -30.40 23.48 -6.56
C MET A 1 -29.03 22.85 -6.54
N SER A 2 -28.95 21.53 -6.33
CA SER A 2 -27.69 20.80 -6.49
C SER A 2 -27.34 20.69 -7.98
N PRO A 3 -26.06 20.77 -8.36
CA PRO A 3 -25.66 20.63 -9.76
C PRO A 3 -25.97 19.22 -10.28
N GLN A 4 -26.36 19.13 -11.55
CA GLN A 4 -26.60 17.87 -12.26
C GLN A 4 -25.34 17.46 -13.02
N VAL A 5 -24.94 16.18 -12.93
CA VAL A 5 -23.75 15.60 -13.58
C VAL A 5 -24.17 14.39 -14.42
N ASN A 6 -23.63 14.28 -15.64
CA ASN A 6 -23.82 13.13 -16.53
C ASN A 6 -22.51 12.34 -16.67
N LEU A 7 -22.58 11.01 -16.56
CA LEU A 7 -21.45 10.08 -16.73
C LEU A 7 -21.87 8.94 -17.69
N THR A 8 -21.02 8.62 -18.66
CA THR A 8 -21.21 7.49 -19.58
C THR A 8 -20.00 6.57 -19.52
N LEU A 9 -20.23 5.25 -19.47
CA LEU A 9 -19.19 4.22 -19.44
C LEU A 9 -19.39 3.26 -20.62
N ASP A 10 -18.39 3.13 -21.50
CA ASP A 10 -18.41 2.23 -22.66
C ASP A 10 -17.16 1.31 -22.66
N PRO A 11 -17.31 -0.01 -22.49
CA PRO A 11 -16.19 -0.97 -22.50
C PRO A 11 -15.38 -1.05 -23.81
N ALA A 12 -15.92 -0.53 -24.93
CA ALA A 12 -15.21 -0.43 -26.21
C ALA A 12 -14.24 0.76 -26.23
N PHE A 13 -14.51 1.83 -25.46
CA PHE A 13 -13.69 3.04 -25.36
C PHE A 13 -12.62 2.91 -24.26
N ARG A 14 -11.68 1.97 -24.43
CA ARG A 14 -10.57 1.76 -23.48
C ARG A 14 -9.44 2.74 -23.74
N VAL A 15 -8.90 3.34 -22.67
CA VAL A 15 -7.73 4.24 -22.75
C VAL A 15 -6.42 3.46 -22.79
N ALA A 16 -6.12 2.73 -21.72
CA ALA A 16 -4.88 1.95 -21.57
C ALA A 16 -5.02 0.91 -20.44
N PRO A 17 -4.14 -0.12 -20.37
CA PRO A 17 -4.09 -1.03 -19.24
C PRO A 17 -3.66 -0.32 -17.96
N VAL A 18 -4.31 -0.64 -16.83
CA VAL A 18 -3.84 -0.19 -15.51
C VAL A 18 -2.64 -1.05 -15.10
N ARG A 19 -1.48 -0.42 -14.88
CA ARG A 19 -0.26 -1.12 -14.47
C ARG A 19 -0.29 -1.37 -12.97
N ARG A 20 0.04 -2.58 -12.52
CA ARG A 20 0.11 -2.94 -11.08
C ARG A 20 0.95 -1.94 -10.27
N ARG A 21 2.10 -1.50 -10.82
CA ARG A 21 3.03 -0.53 -10.20
C ARG A 21 2.44 0.85 -9.90
N THR A 22 1.26 1.18 -10.43
CA THR A 22 0.53 2.38 -10.02
C THR A 22 0.14 2.32 -8.54
N PHE A 23 -0.05 1.12 -8.00
CA PHE A 23 -0.37 0.86 -6.59
C PHE A 23 0.89 0.49 -5.80
N GLY A 24 1.92 1.35 -5.92
CA GLY A 24 3.13 1.26 -5.11
C GLY A 24 2.99 2.00 -3.77
N ALA A 25 3.92 1.75 -2.86
CA ALA A 25 4.04 2.43 -1.56
C ALA A 25 5.44 3.04 -1.38
N PHE A 26 5.63 3.75 -0.28
CA PHE A 26 6.91 4.36 0.10
C PHE A 26 7.17 4.09 1.59
N VAL A 27 8.36 3.61 1.90
CA VAL A 27 8.87 3.42 3.26
C VAL A 27 10.06 4.35 3.42
N GLU A 28 9.98 5.25 4.41
CA GLU A 28 11.06 6.17 4.74
C GLU A 28 11.65 5.85 6.11
N HIS A 29 12.95 6.08 6.34
CA HIS A 29 13.54 6.18 7.69
C HIS A 29 13.09 7.45 8.43
N LEU A 30 11.77 7.61 8.56
CA LEU A 30 11.14 8.78 9.14
C LEU A 30 10.17 8.38 10.25
N GLY A 31 10.40 8.93 11.44
CA GLY A 31 9.57 8.69 12.62
C GLY A 31 9.47 7.20 12.95
N ARG A 32 8.25 6.68 12.92
CA ARG A 32 7.93 5.29 13.28
C ARG A 32 7.58 4.41 12.06
N CYS A 33 8.01 4.81 10.86
CA CYS A 33 7.75 4.02 9.66
C CYS A 33 8.56 2.71 9.67
N VAL A 34 9.87 2.80 9.96
CA VAL A 34 10.75 1.64 10.09
C VAL A 34 10.75 1.13 11.54
N TYR A 35 11.38 1.87 12.44
CA TYR A 35 11.54 1.47 13.84
C TYR A 35 10.24 1.70 14.63
N THR A 36 9.81 0.72 15.43
CA THR A 36 8.48 0.70 16.10
C THR A 36 7.29 0.69 15.11
N GLY A 37 7.60 0.36 13.85
CA GLY A 37 6.66 0.30 12.72
C GLY A 37 6.69 -1.08 12.08
N ILE A 38 7.26 -1.18 10.87
CA ILE A 38 7.43 -2.48 10.20
C ILE A 38 8.45 -3.38 10.93
N TYR A 39 9.40 -2.79 11.66
CA TYR A 39 10.44 -3.48 12.40
C TYR A 39 10.40 -3.12 13.90
N GLU A 40 10.15 -4.15 14.72
CA GLU A 40 10.06 -4.04 16.19
C GLU A 40 10.31 -5.42 16.83
N PRO A 41 11.58 -5.81 17.07
CA PRO A 41 11.96 -7.18 17.46
C PRO A 41 11.28 -7.71 18.73
N ASP A 42 11.02 -6.84 19.70
CA ASP A 42 10.40 -7.23 20.97
C ASP A 42 8.86 -7.26 20.91
N HIS A 43 8.26 -6.95 19.75
CA HIS A 43 6.81 -6.95 19.59
C HIS A 43 6.25 -8.38 19.60
N PRO A 44 5.11 -8.66 20.27
CA PRO A 44 4.54 -10.02 20.32
C PRO A 44 4.22 -10.65 18.96
N SER A 45 4.04 -9.83 17.92
CA SER A 45 3.80 -10.28 16.53
C SER A 45 5.06 -10.37 15.67
N ALA A 46 6.24 -10.05 16.21
CA ALA A 46 7.48 -10.07 15.46
C ALA A 46 7.83 -11.49 14.97
N ASP A 47 8.43 -11.59 13.80
CA ASP A 47 9.12 -12.81 13.34
C ASP A 47 10.57 -12.85 13.82
N GLU A 48 11.31 -13.89 13.40
CA GLU A 48 12.70 -14.11 13.77
C GLU A 48 13.66 -13.02 13.27
N ASP A 49 13.26 -12.27 12.25
CA ASP A 49 14.00 -11.14 11.69
C ASP A 49 13.57 -9.81 12.33
N GLY A 50 12.62 -9.81 13.26
CA GLY A 50 12.10 -8.63 13.95
C GLY A 50 11.03 -7.85 13.19
N PHE A 51 10.49 -8.38 12.09
CA PHE A 51 9.40 -7.76 11.36
C PHE A 51 8.05 -8.10 11.96
N ARG A 52 7.18 -7.09 12.06
CA ARG A 52 5.82 -7.26 12.59
C ARG A 52 4.92 -8.00 11.61
N LYS A 53 4.51 -9.24 11.95
CA LYS A 53 3.67 -10.08 11.08
C LYS A 53 2.30 -9.50 10.80
N ASP A 54 1.70 -8.83 11.77
CA ASP A 54 0.42 -8.12 11.59
C ASP A 54 0.52 -6.95 10.60
N VAL A 55 1.63 -6.21 10.61
CA VAL A 55 1.89 -5.17 9.61
C VAL A 55 2.15 -5.78 8.22
N LEU A 56 2.85 -6.91 8.15
CA LEU A 56 3.05 -7.67 6.91
C LEU A 56 1.71 -8.15 6.32
N GLU A 57 0.80 -8.67 7.14
CA GLU A 57 -0.53 -9.13 6.73
C GLU A 57 -1.36 -7.98 6.14
N LEU A 58 -1.40 -6.82 6.81
CA LEU A 58 -2.08 -5.63 6.30
C LEU A 58 -1.47 -5.15 4.96
N THR A 59 -0.15 -5.19 4.83
CA THR A 59 0.54 -4.77 3.60
C THR A 59 0.23 -5.72 2.43
N ARG A 60 0.08 -7.02 2.71
CA ARG A 60 -0.34 -8.02 1.73
C ARG A 60 -1.79 -7.83 1.29
N GLU A 61 -2.69 -7.57 2.23
CA GLU A 61 -4.11 -7.28 1.95
C GLU A 61 -4.25 -6.04 1.05
N LEU A 62 -3.46 -4.99 1.29
CA LEU A 62 -3.44 -3.78 0.47
C LEU A 62 -2.97 -4.04 -0.98
N GLY A 63 -2.28 -5.16 -1.24
CA GLY A 63 -1.85 -5.53 -2.59
C GLY A 63 -0.73 -4.65 -3.15
N VAL A 64 0.12 -4.10 -2.27
CA VAL A 64 1.26 -3.24 -2.66
C VAL A 64 2.16 -3.98 -3.64
N SER A 65 2.41 -3.35 -4.79
CA SER A 65 3.11 -3.98 -5.91
C SER A 65 4.60 -3.61 -6.01
N SER A 66 5.00 -2.51 -5.37
CA SER A 66 6.37 -2.02 -5.31
C SER A 66 6.51 -1.05 -4.14
N VAL A 67 7.67 -1.05 -3.48
CA VAL A 67 7.96 -0.13 -2.37
C VAL A 67 9.18 0.70 -2.72
N ARG A 68 9.04 2.02 -2.74
CA ARG A 68 10.19 2.95 -2.75
C ARG A 68 10.82 2.95 -1.36
N TYR A 69 12.14 3.10 -1.32
CA TYR A 69 12.98 3.15 -0.12
C TYR A 69 14.27 3.96 -0.47
N PRO A 70 14.98 4.60 0.48
CA PRO A 70 14.80 4.64 1.93
C PRO A 70 13.93 5.76 2.45
#